data_AF-A0A7W4JPM5-F1
#
_entry.id   AF-A0A7W4JPM5-F1
#
_cell.length_a   1.000
_cell.length_b   1.000
_cell.length_c   1.000
_cell.angle_alpha   90.00
_cell.angle_beta   90.00
_cell.angle_gamma   90.00
#
_symmetry.space_group_name_H-M   'P 1'
#
loop_
_entity.id
_entity.type
_entity.pdbx_description
1 polymer ?
#
loop_
_entity_poly.entity_id
_entity_poly.type
_entity_poly.pdbx_seq_one_letter_code
_entity_poly.pdbx_strand_id
1 'polypeptide(L)'
;MKTEIYIAAHREADMLSGACFIPIQVGKSLSNEDMYPTGDDTGDNISEKNHTFCELTALYWLWKNTSGQDYVGLFHYRRHLNFSLVEGPEDQWGMVVYPAMDDEYVDANNLTDDGVSFFVGENDIVLPKRWDVRQAGSRTMREHYKSGGHHNIKDYDRATEIIKKKYPAYAPFVRKVNESSRGYFTNMFVMKRDIFDQYCSWLFDVLFELERQIDLSAYSIQEDRVFGYISEWLFNIFIEKYMYDHKEVKVREAQRTFVENPLTSVTPFFDENAVPIVLSFNDAFTPYAGACIQSIINTSSADTNYDIVVINDDISDNSKTLLTSLASGRANISIRFIEVGFIFDKFDLDTHMHFSRETYYRLCIPEIFSHYSRIIYIDSDTIIKRDLAQLFATDLQGKMVGAVRDCVMTGFRKLRIPSMAECGGLDADSYLRGYVGMPDPAGYFQAGVMVFDLPRIDGAYPDRVRSILESGRRYWFLDQDILNLLFQGNVHYLDMQWNVYHGNGDVHTFFANLPSDIRKAYMDARKAPYIIHYAGEKKPWSFPLIDFAVDFWTVLRQTPWYEFVVMRNAKGASETAVQHGSIIVGLRDIARAVASPIAPLGSKRRSALRKIYNVAQKIRN
;
A
#
# COMPACT_ATOMS: atom_id res chain seq x y z
N MET A 1 27.67 -23.29 -16.07
CA MET A 1 28.07 -22.10 -15.29
C MET A 1 27.03 -21.95 -14.20
N LYS A 2 27.45 -22.04 -12.93
CA LYS A 2 26.54 -21.91 -11.78
C LYS A 2 26.53 -20.44 -11.34
N THR A 3 25.45 -19.73 -11.67
CA THR A 3 25.23 -18.34 -11.27
C THR A 3 24.13 -18.31 -10.22
N GLU A 4 24.39 -17.66 -9.08
CA GLU A 4 23.38 -17.39 -8.06
C GLU A 4 23.32 -15.88 -7.79
N ILE A 5 22.15 -15.30 -7.95
CA ILE A 5 21.85 -13.89 -7.70
C ILE A 5 20.90 -13.83 -6.51
N TYR A 6 21.36 -13.28 -5.40
CA TYR A 6 20.56 -13.17 -4.19
C TYR A 6 19.75 -11.87 -4.20
N ILE A 7 18.45 -11.96 -3.91
CA ILE A 7 17.54 -10.82 -3.92
C ILE A 7 17.23 -10.45 -2.46
N ALA A 8 17.84 -9.36 -1.99
CA ALA A 8 17.72 -8.91 -0.61
C ALA A 8 16.39 -8.18 -0.35
N ALA A 9 15.62 -8.67 0.63
CA ALA A 9 14.34 -8.12 1.05
C ALA A 9 14.23 -8.00 2.57
N HIS A 10 13.74 -6.86 3.06
CA HIS A 10 13.42 -6.63 4.48
C HIS A 10 11.91 -6.60 4.75
N ARG A 11 11.09 -6.82 3.71
CA ARG A 11 9.64 -6.94 3.75
C ARG A 11 9.16 -7.84 2.62
N GLU A 12 7.94 -8.34 2.73
CA GLU A 12 7.34 -9.22 1.73
C GLU A 12 7.24 -8.52 0.38
N ALA A 13 7.51 -9.30 -0.66
CA ALA A 13 7.61 -8.88 -2.04
C ALA A 13 7.53 -10.12 -2.93
N ASP A 14 6.93 -9.94 -4.11
CA ASP A 14 7.11 -10.82 -5.25
C ASP A 14 8.61 -11.01 -5.51
N MET A 15 8.97 -12.17 -6.02
CA MET A 15 10.35 -12.54 -6.29
C MET A 15 10.48 -13.06 -7.71
N LEU A 16 11.62 -12.77 -8.34
CA LEU A 16 11.94 -13.31 -9.65
C LEU A 16 11.94 -14.84 -9.60
N SER A 17 11.31 -15.45 -10.60
CA SER A 17 11.29 -16.90 -10.78
C SER A 17 12.52 -17.36 -11.57
N GLY A 18 13.05 -18.53 -11.23
CA GLY A 18 14.25 -19.10 -11.86
C GLY A 18 15.18 -19.75 -10.85
N ALA A 19 15.99 -20.70 -11.29
CA ALA A 19 16.93 -21.40 -10.43
C ALA A 19 18.10 -20.51 -9.97
N CYS A 20 18.43 -19.46 -10.72
CA CYS A 20 19.52 -18.54 -10.38
C CYS A 20 19.12 -17.42 -9.41
N PHE A 21 17.83 -17.14 -9.22
CA PHE A 21 17.34 -16.08 -8.33
C PHE A 21 17.01 -16.66 -6.95
N ILE A 22 17.69 -16.18 -5.91
CA ILE A 22 17.56 -16.70 -4.55
C ILE A 22 17.07 -15.57 -3.63
N PRO A 23 15.79 -15.57 -3.22
CA PRO A 23 15.30 -14.63 -2.21
C PRO A 23 16.07 -14.81 -0.90
N ILE A 24 16.49 -13.70 -0.28
CA ILE A 24 17.11 -13.69 1.05
C ILE A 24 16.47 -12.62 1.92
N GLN A 25 15.94 -13.03 3.07
CA GLN A 25 15.44 -12.13 4.10
C GLN A 25 16.62 -11.50 4.84
N VAL A 26 16.75 -10.18 4.74
CA VAL A 26 17.76 -9.41 5.46
C VAL A 26 17.25 -8.86 6.78
N GLY A 27 18.11 -8.75 7.78
CA GLY A 27 17.71 -8.37 9.13
C GLY A 27 16.77 -9.39 9.78
N LYS A 28 16.86 -10.67 9.37
CA LYS A 28 15.98 -11.74 9.83
C LYS A 28 16.00 -11.88 11.36
N SER A 29 17.16 -11.70 11.99
CA SER A 29 17.32 -11.71 13.46
C SER A 29 16.53 -10.62 14.20
N LEU A 30 16.13 -9.55 13.50
CA LEU A 30 15.34 -8.44 14.03
C LEU A 30 13.84 -8.61 13.77
N SER A 31 13.44 -9.65 13.02
CA SER A 31 12.05 -9.90 12.60
C SER A 31 11.51 -11.19 13.19
N ASN A 32 10.22 -11.17 13.54
CA ASN A 32 9.49 -12.37 13.97
C ASN A 32 8.80 -13.10 12.79
N GLU A 33 8.97 -12.63 11.56
CA GLU A 33 8.28 -13.15 10.37
C GLU A 33 9.25 -13.91 9.47
N ASP A 34 8.92 -15.15 9.10
CA ASP A 34 9.63 -15.96 8.11
C ASP A 34 9.06 -15.68 6.71
N MET A 35 9.67 -14.75 5.97
CA MET A 35 9.20 -14.36 4.64
C MET A 35 9.72 -15.27 3.53
N TYR A 36 10.97 -15.75 3.67
CA TYR A 36 11.64 -16.56 2.65
C TYR A 36 12.40 -17.72 3.32
N PRO A 37 12.62 -18.84 2.60
CA PRO A 37 13.39 -19.97 3.15
C PRO A 37 14.83 -19.63 3.54
N THR A 38 15.42 -18.60 2.92
CA THR A 38 16.79 -18.14 3.21
C THR A 38 16.74 -16.86 4.03
N GLY A 39 17.34 -16.89 5.21
CA GLY A 39 17.59 -15.73 6.06
C GLY A 39 19.08 -15.42 6.19
N ASP A 40 19.41 -14.16 6.42
CA ASP A 40 20.78 -13.70 6.67
C ASP A 40 21.28 -13.94 8.11
N ASP A 41 20.53 -14.65 8.95
CA ASP A 41 20.73 -14.84 10.39
C ASP A 41 21.30 -16.21 10.79
N THR A 42 21.73 -17.01 9.81
CA THR A 42 22.32 -18.33 10.05
C THR A 42 23.84 -18.34 9.83
N GLY A 43 24.55 -19.28 10.48
CA GLY A 43 26.01 -19.40 10.33
C GLY A 43 26.77 -18.16 10.83
N ASP A 44 27.88 -17.80 10.18
CA ASP A 44 28.62 -16.56 10.48
C ASP A 44 27.92 -15.39 9.79
N ASN A 45 27.33 -14.49 10.58
CA ASN A 45 26.46 -13.45 10.08
C ASN A 45 26.53 -12.15 10.90
N ILE A 46 25.87 -11.12 10.36
CA ILE A 46 25.71 -9.78 10.98
C ILE A 46 24.26 -9.30 10.81
N SER A 47 23.29 -10.21 10.82
CA SER A 47 21.87 -9.91 10.57
C SER A 47 21.35 -8.82 11.50
N GLU A 48 21.80 -8.82 12.76
CA GLU A 48 21.40 -7.87 13.78
C GLU A 48 21.81 -6.43 13.45
N LYS A 49 22.78 -6.27 12.53
CA LYS A 49 23.31 -4.98 12.06
C LYS A 49 22.58 -4.44 10.83
N ASN A 50 21.49 -5.06 10.39
CA ASN A 50 20.78 -4.65 9.16
C ASN A 50 20.33 -3.19 9.16
N HIS A 51 19.95 -2.64 10.31
CA HIS A 51 19.57 -1.23 10.45
C HIS A 51 20.69 -0.26 10.01
N THR A 52 21.97 -0.63 10.17
CA THR A 52 23.11 0.21 9.74
C THR A 52 23.81 -0.27 8.47
N PHE A 53 23.91 -1.58 8.27
CA PHE A 53 24.57 -2.21 7.12
C PHE A 53 23.63 -2.46 5.92
N CYS A 54 22.32 -2.34 6.10
CA CYS A 54 21.32 -2.58 5.06
C CYS A 54 21.56 -3.95 4.37
N GLU A 55 21.45 -4.01 3.03
CA GLU A 55 21.65 -5.23 2.24
C GLU A 55 23.08 -5.81 2.29
N LEU A 56 24.05 -5.11 2.90
CA LEU A 56 25.38 -5.68 3.14
C LEU A 56 25.35 -6.85 4.13
N THR A 57 24.29 -6.98 4.93
CA THR A 57 24.07 -8.15 5.79
C THR A 57 23.88 -9.44 4.98
N ALA A 58 23.09 -9.39 3.89
CA ALA A 58 23.07 -10.45 2.89
C ALA A 58 24.46 -10.65 2.29
N LEU A 59 25.11 -9.58 1.83
CA LEU A 59 26.44 -9.68 1.21
C LEU A 59 27.46 -10.42 2.10
N TYR A 60 27.49 -10.10 3.40
CA TYR A 60 28.34 -10.76 4.40
C TYR A 60 27.96 -12.23 4.56
N TRP A 61 26.67 -12.52 4.71
CA TRP A 61 26.18 -13.89 4.86
C TRP A 61 26.55 -14.75 3.65
N LEU A 62 26.37 -14.22 2.43
CA LEU A 62 26.78 -14.89 1.19
C LEU A 62 28.28 -15.22 1.21
N TRP A 63 29.11 -14.25 1.59
CA TRP A 63 30.56 -14.42 1.68
C TRP A 63 30.98 -15.54 2.65
N LYS A 64 30.30 -15.66 3.79
CA LYS A 64 30.68 -16.61 4.85
C LYS A 64 30.07 -17.99 4.71
N ASN A 65 28.86 -18.09 4.19
CA ASN A 65 28.03 -19.29 4.31
C ASN A 65 27.80 -20.01 2.99
N THR A 66 28.20 -19.43 1.86
CA THR A 66 27.97 -20.02 0.53
C THR A 66 29.29 -20.33 -0.18
N SER A 67 29.29 -21.35 -1.04
CA SER A 67 30.42 -21.70 -1.91
C SER A 67 29.98 -22.51 -3.13
N GLY A 68 30.87 -22.66 -4.10
CA GLY A 68 30.67 -23.52 -5.28
C GLY A 68 29.94 -22.87 -6.44
N GLN A 69 29.61 -21.58 -6.35
CA GLN A 69 29.13 -20.78 -7.49
C GLN A 69 30.29 -20.33 -8.36
N ASP A 70 30.07 -20.26 -9.68
CA ASP A 70 30.99 -19.59 -10.61
C ASP A 70 30.81 -18.06 -10.52
N TYR A 71 29.56 -17.61 -10.39
CA TYR A 71 29.17 -16.20 -10.28
C TYR A 71 28.24 -15.97 -9.09
N VAL A 72 28.44 -14.84 -8.43
CA VAL A 72 27.62 -14.35 -7.32
C VAL A 72 27.06 -12.99 -7.68
N GLY A 73 25.75 -12.81 -7.49
CA GLY A 73 25.07 -11.54 -7.66
C GLY A 73 24.30 -11.11 -6.42
N LEU A 74 24.10 -9.80 -6.31
CA LEU A 74 23.25 -9.19 -5.29
C LEU A 74 22.32 -8.19 -5.97
N PHE A 75 21.01 -8.42 -5.83
CA PHE A 75 19.94 -7.50 -6.21
C PHE A 75 19.16 -7.05 -4.98
N HIS A 76 18.40 -5.96 -5.13
CA HIS A 76 17.41 -5.56 -4.15
C HIS A 76 16.04 -6.04 -4.61
N TYR A 77 15.12 -6.32 -3.70
CA TYR A 77 13.76 -6.77 -4.01
C TYR A 77 12.92 -5.85 -4.94
N ARG A 78 13.36 -4.60 -5.14
CA ARG A 78 12.74 -3.62 -6.05
C ARG A 78 13.68 -3.12 -7.14
N ARG A 79 14.91 -3.61 -7.22
CA ARG A 79 15.90 -3.12 -8.20
C ARG A 79 16.68 -4.30 -8.75
N HIS A 80 16.59 -4.47 -10.06
CA HIS A 80 17.25 -5.54 -10.81
C HIS A 80 18.04 -4.96 -11.99
N LEU A 81 18.99 -5.71 -12.53
CA LEU A 81 19.70 -5.33 -13.76
C LEU A 81 18.94 -5.83 -14.98
N ASN A 82 18.81 -4.97 -16.00
CA ASN A 82 18.27 -5.37 -17.29
C ASN A 82 19.27 -6.25 -18.05
N PHE A 83 18.95 -7.52 -18.26
CA PHE A 83 19.73 -8.49 -19.04
C PHE A 83 19.25 -8.61 -20.50
N SER A 84 18.30 -7.79 -20.92
CA SER A 84 17.92 -7.64 -22.32
C SER A 84 19.00 -6.87 -23.09
N LEU A 85 19.06 -7.11 -24.40
CA LEU A 85 19.84 -6.28 -25.32
C LEU A 85 19.13 -4.96 -25.65
N VAL A 86 17.84 -4.85 -25.31
CA VAL A 86 17.03 -3.67 -25.53
C VAL A 86 17.01 -2.82 -24.27
N GLU A 87 17.38 -1.56 -24.42
CA GLU A 87 17.38 -0.59 -23.34
C GLU A 87 16.09 0.23 -23.33
N GLY A 88 15.57 0.51 -22.14
CA GLY A 88 14.41 1.35 -21.89
C GLY A 88 14.77 2.80 -21.56
N PRO A 89 13.78 3.71 -21.52
CA PRO A 89 14.00 5.10 -21.08
C PRO A 89 14.32 5.16 -19.58
N GLU A 90 15.41 5.84 -19.24
CA GLU A 90 15.82 6.07 -17.85
C GLU A 90 15.23 7.39 -17.30
N ASP A 91 14.90 7.41 -16.01
CA ASP A 91 14.55 8.61 -15.26
C ASP A 91 15.79 9.48 -14.91
N GLN A 92 15.58 10.57 -14.15
CA GLN A 92 16.66 11.44 -13.69
C GLN A 92 17.69 10.76 -12.76
N TRP A 93 17.38 9.56 -12.25
CA TRP A 93 18.24 8.76 -11.38
C TRP A 93 18.90 7.60 -12.13
N GLY A 94 18.72 7.52 -13.45
CA GLY A 94 19.29 6.45 -14.27
C GLY A 94 18.63 5.09 -14.01
N MET A 95 17.33 5.07 -13.77
CA MET A 95 16.52 3.86 -13.57
C MET A 95 15.39 3.77 -14.61
N VAL A 96 15.12 2.56 -15.11
CA VAL A 96 13.91 2.25 -15.88
C VAL A 96 12.82 1.84 -14.88
N VAL A 97 11.74 2.62 -14.79
CA VAL A 97 10.70 2.44 -13.77
C VAL A 97 9.56 1.59 -14.30
N TYR A 98 9.15 0.59 -13.51
CA TYR A 98 8.03 -0.30 -13.76
C TYR A 98 7.05 -0.24 -12.58
N PRO A 99 5.74 -0.29 -12.83
CA PRO A 99 4.73 -0.22 -11.77
C PRO A 99 4.75 -1.44 -10.85
N ALA A 100 5.02 -2.63 -11.39
CA ALA A 100 4.96 -3.92 -10.71
C ALA A 100 5.98 -4.90 -11.31
N MET A 101 6.18 -6.04 -10.65
CA MET A 101 6.99 -7.15 -11.15
C MET A 101 6.08 -8.23 -11.75
N ASP A 102 5.55 -7.94 -12.93
CA ASP A 102 4.71 -8.85 -13.72
C ASP A 102 5.52 -9.57 -14.83
N ASP A 103 4.85 -10.41 -15.62
CA ASP A 103 5.46 -11.13 -16.74
C ASP A 103 6.06 -10.16 -17.78
N GLU A 104 5.42 -9.01 -18.01
CA GLU A 104 5.95 -7.98 -18.93
C GLU A 104 7.27 -7.41 -18.42
N TYR A 105 7.38 -7.12 -17.12
CA TYR A 105 8.63 -6.69 -16.51
C TYR A 105 9.74 -7.74 -16.64
N VAL A 106 9.43 -9.02 -16.37
CA VAL A 106 10.39 -10.13 -16.47
C VAL A 106 10.87 -10.29 -17.91
N ASP A 107 9.96 -10.32 -18.87
CA ASP A 107 10.28 -10.49 -20.29
C ASP A 107 11.05 -9.30 -20.87
N ALA A 108 10.61 -8.07 -20.59
CA ALA A 108 11.25 -6.85 -21.10
C ALA A 108 12.72 -6.73 -20.66
N ASN A 109 13.03 -7.23 -19.46
CA ASN A 109 14.36 -7.17 -18.86
C ASN A 109 15.15 -8.48 -18.97
N ASN A 110 14.56 -9.51 -19.60
CA ASN A 110 15.13 -10.84 -19.74
C ASN A 110 15.61 -11.43 -18.41
N LEU A 111 14.80 -11.27 -17.35
CA LEU A 111 15.09 -11.72 -15.99
C LEU A 111 14.77 -13.21 -15.83
N THR A 112 15.45 -14.03 -16.62
CA THR A 112 15.30 -15.50 -16.66
C THR A 112 16.65 -16.19 -16.50
N ASP A 113 16.67 -17.48 -16.18
CA ASP A 113 17.91 -18.26 -16.07
C ASP A 113 18.77 -18.18 -17.36
N ASP A 114 18.12 -18.28 -18.52
CA ASP A 114 18.77 -18.17 -19.83
C ASP A 114 19.26 -16.75 -20.11
N GLY A 115 18.47 -15.73 -19.75
CA GLY A 115 18.85 -14.33 -19.91
C GLY A 115 20.07 -13.96 -19.08
N VAL A 116 20.10 -14.39 -17.82
CA VAL A 116 21.26 -14.27 -16.92
C VAL A 116 22.46 -14.98 -17.53
N SER A 117 22.32 -16.26 -17.91
CA SER A 117 23.42 -17.05 -18.46
C SER A 117 24.01 -16.41 -19.73
N PHE A 118 23.16 -15.92 -20.63
CA PHE A 118 23.58 -15.25 -21.86
C PHE A 118 24.31 -13.92 -21.57
N PHE A 119 23.76 -13.09 -20.67
CA PHE A 119 24.31 -11.76 -20.43
C PHE A 119 25.62 -11.81 -19.63
N VAL A 120 25.70 -12.71 -18.65
CA VAL A 120 26.85 -12.90 -17.75
C VAL A 120 27.97 -13.70 -18.41
N GLY A 121 27.64 -14.70 -19.24
CA GLY A 121 28.57 -15.78 -19.61
C GLY A 121 29.88 -15.38 -20.29
N GLU A 122 29.95 -14.21 -20.94
CA GLU A 122 31.17 -13.71 -21.58
C GLU A 122 31.96 -12.71 -20.73
N ASN A 123 31.44 -12.32 -19.56
CA ASN A 123 31.92 -11.21 -18.74
C ASN A 123 32.40 -11.69 -17.37
N ASP A 124 33.38 -11.00 -16.80
CA ASP A 124 33.86 -11.29 -15.44
C ASP A 124 33.04 -10.54 -14.39
N ILE A 125 32.55 -9.35 -14.75
CA ILE A 125 31.75 -8.48 -13.89
C ILE A 125 30.63 -7.85 -14.73
N VAL A 126 29.41 -7.94 -14.23
CA VAL A 126 28.25 -7.18 -14.69
C VAL A 126 27.90 -6.14 -13.61
N LEU A 127 27.88 -4.87 -14.02
CA LEU A 127 27.60 -3.72 -13.15
C LEU A 127 26.38 -2.95 -13.67
N PRO A 128 25.72 -2.15 -12.83
CA PRO A 128 24.79 -1.15 -13.34
C PRO A 128 25.54 -0.10 -14.18
N LYS A 129 24.85 0.62 -15.07
CA LYS A 129 25.43 1.79 -15.74
C LYS A 129 25.87 2.86 -14.76
N ARG A 130 26.97 3.56 -15.06
CA ARG A 130 27.37 4.72 -14.23
C ARG A 130 26.36 5.86 -14.35
N TRP A 131 25.83 6.31 -13.21
CA TRP A 131 24.98 7.50 -13.13
C TRP A 131 25.81 8.77 -12.89
N ASP A 132 25.32 9.91 -13.37
CA ASP A 132 26.03 11.19 -13.34
C ASP A 132 25.47 12.10 -12.24
N VAL A 133 26.28 12.35 -11.21
CA VAL A 133 25.87 13.12 -10.02
C VAL A 133 25.53 14.58 -10.33
N ARG A 134 25.90 15.08 -11.51
CA ARG A 134 25.53 16.42 -11.98
C ARG A 134 24.04 16.54 -12.26
N GLN A 135 23.35 15.42 -12.51
CA GLN A 135 21.89 15.38 -12.63
C GLN A 135 21.20 15.77 -11.31
N ALA A 136 21.84 15.49 -10.17
CA ALA A 136 21.40 15.95 -8.85
C ALA A 136 22.14 17.22 -8.37
N GLY A 137 22.72 18.00 -9.28
CA GLY A 137 23.35 19.29 -8.97
C GLY A 137 24.72 19.22 -8.29
N SER A 138 25.33 18.03 -8.16
CA SER A 138 26.67 17.87 -7.57
C SER A 138 27.74 17.81 -8.66
N ARG A 139 28.94 18.37 -8.44
CA ARG A 139 30.01 18.34 -9.47
C ARG A 139 30.83 17.06 -9.44
N THR A 140 30.98 16.49 -8.25
CA THR A 140 31.82 15.32 -8.00
C THR A 140 31.13 14.33 -7.08
N MET A 141 31.52 13.07 -7.11
CA MET A 141 30.97 12.03 -6.23
C MET A 141 31.18 12.38 -4.75
N ARG A 142 32.31 12.99 -4.37
CA ARG A 142 32.51 13.42 -2.98
C ARG A 142 31.59 14.58 -2.58
N GLU A 143 31.39 15.55 -3.48
CA GLU A 143 30.41 16.62 -3.25
C GLU A 143 28.99 16.05 -3.13
N HIS A 144 28.66 15.03 -3.94
CA HIS A 144 27.37 14.35 -3.88
C HIS A 144 27.14 13.64 -2.55
N TYR A 145 28.15 12.94 -2.02
CA TYR A 145 28.04 12.36 -0.68
C TYR A 145 27.81 13.45 0.36
N LYS A 146 28.58 14.55 0.28
CA LYS A 146 28.49 15.69 1.22
C LYS A 146 27.14 16.41 1.17
N SER A 147 26.49 16.47 0.01
CA SER A 147 25.20 17.17 -0.17
C SER A 147 23.99 16.31 0.16
N GLY A 148 24.17 15.01 0.42
CA GLY A 148 23.10 14.12 0.83
C GLY A 148 22.50 14.52 2.19
N GLY A 149 21.18 14.68 2.24
CA GLY A 149 20.48 15.19 3.44
C GLY A 149 20.59 14.30 4.68
N HIS A 150 20.92 13.02 4.50
CA HIS A 150 21.10 12.02 5.56
C HIS A 150 22.55 11.48 5.61
N HIS A 151 23.48 12.17 4.95
CA HIS A 151 24.87 11.74 4.89
C HIS A 151 25.74 12.66 5.73
N ASN A 152 26.62 12.07 6.54
CA ASN A 152 27.67 12.80 7.23
C ASN A 152 29.01 12.58 6.53
N ILE A 153 29.52 13.63 5.88
CA ILE A 153 30.79 13.58 5.14
C ILE A 153 31.98 13.16 6.01
N LYS A 154 31.94 13.39 7.33
CA LYS A 154 33.02 13.00 8.24
C LYS A 154 33.20 11.48 8.30
N ASP A 155 32.11 10.72 8.24
CA ASP A 155 32.15 9.26 8.30
C ASP A 155 32.76 8.70 7.02
N TYR A 156 32.37 9.26 5.87
CA TYR A 156 32.98 8.91 4.59
C TYR A 156 34.47 9.29 4.55
N ASP A 157 34.83 10.51 4.97
CA ASP A 157 36.23 10.93 5.03
C ASP A 157 37.03 9.97 5.93
N ARG A 158 36.47 9.54 7.06
CA ARG A 158 37.08 8.55 7.96
C ARG A 158 37.27 7.18 7.28
N ALA A 159 36.28 6.71 6.53
CA ALA A 159 36.41 5.49 5.71
C ALA A 159 37.59 5.60 4.72
N THR A 160 37.74 6.76 4.06
CA THR A 160 38.86 6.97 3.13
C THR A 160 40.22 7.02 3.83
N GLU A 161 40.30 7.51 5.06
CA GLU A 161 41.52 7.49 5.87
C GLU A 161 41.92 6.06 6.25
N ILE A 162 40.95 5.24 6.66
CA ILE A 162 41.14 3.81 6.94
C ILE A 162 41.70 3.11 5.70
N ILE A 163 41.11 3.35 4.53
CA ILE A 163 41.58 2.78 3.26
C ILE A 163 43.01 3.21 2.97
N LYS A 164 43.35 4.50 3.07
CA LYS A 164 44.71 4.99 2.80
C LYS A 164 45.74 4.41 3.78
N LYS A 165 45.34 4.12 5.03
CA LYS A 165 46.21 3.56 6.06
C LYS A 165 46.41 2.06 5.90
N LYS A 166 45.34 1.28 5.75
CA LYS A 166 45.38 -0.19 5.66
C LYS A 166 45.73 -0.68 4.26
N TYR A 167 45.34 0.08 3.23
CA TYR A 167 45.53 -0.24 1.81
C TYR A 167 46.12 0.94 1.02
N PRO A 168 47.38 1.35 1.26
CA PRO A 168 47.97 2.54 0.63
C PRO A 168 47.90 2.56 -0.90
N ALA A 169 47.92 1.39 -1.55
CA ALA A 169 47.78 1.25 -3.00
C ALA A 169 46.43 1.74 -3.56
N TYR A 170 45.40 1.87 -2.71
CA TYR A 170 44.07 2.38 -3.08
C TYR A 170 44.00 3.92 -3.07
N ALA A 171 45.00 4.62 -2.49
CA ALA A 171 44.95 6.08 -2.34
C ALA A 171 44.74 6.87 -3.66
N PRO A 172 45.37 6.50 -4.80
CA PRO A 172 45.08 7.15 -6.09
C PRO A 172 43.63 6.94 -6.56
N PHE A 173 43.04 5.79 -6.27
CA PHE A 173 41.69 5.42 -6.69
C PHE A 173 40.62 6.08 -5.83
N VAL A 174 40.88 6.25 -4.52
CA VAL A 174 40.07 7.11 -3.65
C VAL A 174 39.98 8.52 -4.24
N ARG A 175 41.11 9.10 -4.67
CA ARG A 175 41.12 10.42 -5.32
C ARG A 175 40.33 10.42 -6.63
N LYS A 176 40.60 9.45 -7.50
CA LYS A 176 39.95 9.30 -8.80
C LYS A 176 38.43 9.23 -8.69
N VAL A 177 37.92 8.39 -7.79
CA VAL A 177 36.48 8.24 -7.55
C VAL A 177 35.89 9.53 -6.97
N ASN A 178 36.54 10.11 -5.97
CA ASN A 178 36.05 11.35 -5.34
C ASN A 178 35.95 12.54 -6.29
N GLU A 179 36.85 12.62 -7.28
CA GLU A 179 36.89 13.69 -8.29
C GLU A 179 36.02 13.37 -9.52
N SER A 180 35.55 12.12 -9.67
CA SER A 180 34.66 11.71 -10.77
C SER A 180 33.29 12.38 -10.64
N SER A 181 32.63 12.63 -11.77
CA SER A 181 31.21 13.01 -11.82
C SER A 181 30.28 11.81 -12.04
N ARG A 182 30.82 10.61 -12.26
CA ARG A 182 30.04 9.40 -12.57
C ARG A 182 30.49 8.21 -11.73
N GLY A 183 29.53 7.41 -11.29
CA GLY A 183 29.78 6.20 -10.50
C GLY A 183 28.63 5.21 -10.51
N TYR A 184 28.89 4.04 -9.93
CA TYR A 184 27.92 2.97 -9.68
C TYR A 184 27.23 3.25 -8.35
N PHE A 185 25.96 3.65 -8.40
CA PHE A 185 25.11 3.84 -7.23
C PHE A 185 24.11 2.71 -7.22
N THR A 186 23.90 2.07 -6.07
CA THR A 186 23.45 0.68 -5.80
C THR A 186 24.59 -0.33 -5.60
N ASN A 187 24.53 -1.09 -4.51
CA ASN A 187 25.42 -2.24 -4.24
C ASN A 187 25.00 -3.48 -5.06
N MET A 188 24.63 -3.28 -6.33
CA MET A 188 24.15 -4.34 -7.22
C MET A 188 25.22 -4.74 -8.23
N PHE A 189 25.35 -6.04 -8.47
CA PHE A 189 26.29 -6.61 -9.44
C PHE A 189 25.98 -8.09 -9.69
N VAL A 190 26.61 -8.64 -10.72
CA VAL A 190 26.88 -10.08 -10.85
C VAL A 190 28.35 -10.23 -11.22
N MET A 191 29.16 -10.92 -10.42
CA MET A 191 30.60 -11.06 -10.67
C MET A 191 31.10 -12.46 -10.38
N LYS A 192 32.26 -12.81 -10.94
CA LYS A 192 32.92 -14.08 -10.62
C LYS A 192 33.19 -14.21 -9.13
N ARG A 193 33.10 -15.44 -8.63
CA ARG A 193 33.20 -15.74 -7.19
C ARG A 193 34.51 -15.27 -6.56
N ASP A 194 35.63 -15.41 -7.25
CA ASP A 194 36.96 -14.98 -6.77
C ASP A 194 37.07 -13.46 -6.64
N ILE A 195 36.41 -12.70 -7.52
CA ILE A 195 36.32 -11.24 -7.45
C ILE A 195 35.43 -10.83 -6.27
N PHE A 196 34.30 -11.51 -6.11
CA PHE A 196 33.37 -11.31 -5.00
C PHE A 196 34.03 -11.55 -3.64
N ASP A 197 34.79 -12.64 -3.49
CA ASP A 197 35.47 -12.97 -2.23
C ASP A 197 36.56 -11.93 -1.89
N GLN A 198 37.30 -11.45 -2.91
CA GLN A 198 38.26 -10.35 -2.74
C GLN A 198 37.58 -9.04 -2.34
N TYR A 199 36.44 -8.72 -2.97
CA TYR A 199 35.66 -7.54 -2.65
C TYR A 199 35.15 -7.59 -1.21
N CYS A 200 34.51 -8.68 -0.80
CA CYS A 200 33.96 -8.82 0.54
C CYS A 200 35.07 -8.78 1.61
N SER A 201 36.18 -9.47 1.37
CA SER A 201 37.32 -9.44 2.29
C SER A 201 37.87 -8.03 2.49
N TRP A 202 37.95 -7.22 1.43
CA TRP A 202 38.41 -5.83 1.52
C TRP A 202 37.36 -4.91 2.15
N LEU A 203 36.11 -5.01 1.71
CA LEU A 203 35.01 -4.15 2.14
C LEU A 203 34.77 -4.29 3.65
N PHE A 204 34.57 -5.51 4.14
CA PHE A 204 34.24 -5.72 5.55
C PHE A 204 35.41 -5.43 6.49
N ASP A 205 36.66 -5.61 6.06
CA ASP A 205 37.83 -5.18 6.84
C ASP A 205 37.92 -3.65 7.00
N VAL A 206 37.43 -2.89 6.01
CA VAL A 206 37.30 -1.42 6.11
C VAL A 206 36.09 -1.04 6.96
N LEU A 207 34.92 -1.59 6.68
CA LEU A 207 33.67 -1.21 7.35
C LEU A 207 33.68 -1.58 8.84
N PHE A 208 34.19 -2.74 9.23
CA PHE A 208 34.30 -3.09 10.66
C PHE A 208 35.35 -2.27 11.41
N GLU A 209 36.37 -1.76 10.71
CA GLU A 209 37.28 -0.79 11.32
C GLU A 209 36.62 0.59 11.45
N LEU A 210 35.78 0.99 10.49
CA LEU A 210 35.03 2.24 10.55
C LEU A 210 33.99 2.21 11.68
N GLU A 211 33.26 1.10 11.81
CA GLU A 211 32.25 0.90 12.84
C GLU A 211 32.79 1.13 14.26
N ARG A 212 34.04 0.74 14.52
CA ARG A 212 34.70 0.96 15.81
C ARG A 212 35.07 2.42 16.09
N GLN A 213 34.96 3.29 15.10
CA GLN A 213 35.53 4.64 15.13
C GLN A 213 34.51 5.76 14.96
N ILE A 214 33.26 5.43 14.63
CA ILE A 214 32.17 6.40 14.49
C ILE A 214 31.09 6.16 15.55
N ASP A 215 30.44 7.23 15.97
CA ASP A 215 29.37 7.21 16.97
C ASP A 215 28.05 7.58 16.29
N LEU A 216 27.10 6.65 16.32
CA LEU A 216 25.79 6.78 15.67
C LEU A 216 24.69 7.18 16.66
N SER A 217 25.01 7.42 17.94
CA SER A 217 24.02 7.66 18.99
C SER A 217 23.09 8.86 18.74
N ALA A 218 23.50 9.81 17.90
CA ALA A 218 22.73 10.98 17.52
C ALA A 218 22.03 10.87 16.15
N TYR A 219 22.13 9.73 15.47
CA TYR A 219 21.68 9.57 14.09
C TYR A 219 20.18 9.26 14.04
N SER A 220 19.48 9.83 13.06
CA SER A 220 18.13 9.42 12.69
C SER A 220 18.14 8.04 12.03
N ILE A 221 16.97 7.40 11.90
CA ILE A 221 16.81 6.09 11.23
C ILE A 221 17.43 6.10 9.82
N GLN A 222 17.29 7.21 9.08
CA GLN A 222 17.87 7.34 7.75
C GLN A 222 19.39 7.49 7.81
N GLU A 223 19.93 8.31 8.72
CA GLU A 223 21.38 8.51 8.87
C GLU A 223 22.09 7.25 9.37
N ASP A 224 21.43 6.43 10.18
CA ASP A 224 21.96 5.21 10.78
C ASP A 224 22.38 4.16 9.72
N ARG A 225 21.82 4.24 8.51
CA ARG A 225 22.16 3.43 7.32
C ARG A 225 23.55 3.75 6.72
N VAL A 226 24.40 4.43 7.48
CA VAL A 226 25.68 5.01 7.07
C VAL A 226 26.60 4.01 6.37
N PHE A 227 26.68 2.75 6.82
CA PHE A 227 27.58 1.76 6.20
C PHE A 227 27.07 1.34 4.82
N GLY A 228 25.75 1.23 4.65
CA GLY A 228 25.12 1.00 3.35
C GLY A 228 25.40 2.13 2.35
N TYR A 229 25.34 3.39 2.80
CA TYR A 229 25.67 4.54 1.94
C TYR A 229 27.16 4.60 1.58
N ILE A 230 28.04 4.43 2.59
CA ILE A 230 29.49 4.47 2.36
C ILE A 230 29.93 3.36 1.42
N SER A 231 29.35 2.16 1.55
CA SER A 231 29.75 1.01 0.73
C SER A 231 29.55 1.25 -0.76
N GLU A 232 28.56 2.04 -1.19
CA GLU A 232 28.38 2.37 -2.60
C GLU A 232 29.59 3.14 -3.16
N TRP A 233 30.16 4.06 -2.38
CA TRP A 233 31.40 4.74 -2.77
C TRP A 233 32.61 3.80 -2.69
N LEU A 234 32.68 2.95 -1.66
CA LEU A 234 33.77 1.98 -1.53
C LEU A 234 33.77 0.98 -2.67
N PHE A 235 32.60 0.56 -3.15
CA PHE A 235 32.44 -0.32 -4.29
C PHE A 235 33.06 0.28 -5.56
N ASN A 236 32.80 1.56 -5.83
CA ASN A 236 33.44 2.27 -6.94
C ASN A 236 34.98 2.27 -6.83
N ILE A 237 35.51 2.52 -5.62
CA ILE A 237 36.96 2.53 -5.38
C ILE A 237 37.55 1.14 -5.62
N PHE A 238 36.88 0.08 -5.15
CA PHE A 238 37.28 -1.29 -5.38
C PHE A 238 37.32 -1.64 -6.86
N ILE A 239 36.24 -1.38 -7.61
CA ILE A 239 36.14 -1.67 -9.04
C ILE A 239 37.21 -0.92 -9.83
N GLU A 240 37.40 0.37 -9.57
CA GLU A 240 38.42 1.17 -10.26
C GLU A 240 39.84 0.66 -10.01
N LYS A 241 40.15 0.18 -8.79
CA LYS A 241 41.42 -0.47 -8.47
C LYS A 241 41.54 -1.82 -9.17
N TYR A 242 40.49 -2.64 -9.10
CA TYR A 242 40.48 -3.99 -9.64
C TYR A 242 40.72 -3.98 -11.15
N MET A 243 40.01 -3.14 -11.89
CA MET A 243 40.17 -2.96 -13.34
C MET A 243 41.55 -2.43 -13.73
N TYR A 244 42.19 -1.65 -12.85
CA TYR A 244 43.55 -1.17 -13.10
C TYR A 244 44.59 -2.29 -12.98
N ASP A 245 44.42 -3.16 -11.97
CA ASP A 245 45.32 -4.29 -11.73
C ASP A 245 45.12 -5.42 -12.75
N HIS A 246 43.88 -5.62 -13.21
CA HIS A 246 43.45 -6.73 -14.07
C HIS A 246 42.93 -6.16 -15.39
N LYS A 247 43.83 -5.81 -16.31
CA LYS A 247 43.46 -5.14 -17.58
C LYS A 247 42.67 -6.03 -18.54
N GLU A 248 42.71 -7.33 -18.32
CA GLU A 248 41.98 -8.36 -19.06
C GLU A 248 40.54 -8.54 -18.58
N VAL A 249 40.16 -7.97 -17.43
CA VAL A 249 38.82 -8.13 -16.86
C VAL A 249 37.77 -7.56 -17.82
N LYS A 250 36.77 -8.38 -18.13
CA LYS A 250 35.64 -8.01 -18.97
C LYS A 250 34.50 -7.51 -18.11
N VAL A 251 34.26 -6.21 -18.18
CA VAL A 251 33.15 -5.55 -17.48
C VAL A 251 32.06 -5.21 -18.49
N ARG A 252 30.82 -5.59 -18.15
CA ARG A 252 29.62 -5.19 -18.89
C ARG A 252 28.72 -4.36 -18.00
N GLU A 253 28.16 -3.29 -18.55
CA GLU A 253 27.17 -2.47 -17.86
C GLU A 253 25.75 -2.84 -18.30
N ALA A 254 24.80 -2.78 -17.37
CA ALA A 254 23.38 -3.04 -17.57
C ALA A 254 22.54 -1.88 -16.99
N GLN A 255 21.36 -1.62 -17.56
CA GLN A 255 20.45 -0.64 -16.96
C GLN A 255 19.96 -1.13 -15.60
N ARG A 256 19.74 -0.19 -14.67
CA ARG A 256 18.99 -0.47 -13.45
C ARG A 256 17.52 -0.34 -13.75
N THR A 257 16.74 -1.25 -13.20
CA THR A 257 15.30 -1.16 -13.17
C THR A 257 14.83 -0.86 -11.75
N PHE A 258 13.64 -0.28 -11.62
CA PHE A 258 12.99 -0.05 -10.34
C PHE A 258 11.52 -0.48 -10.42
N VAL A 259 11.11 -1.35 -9.51
CA VAL A 259 9.72 -1.74 -9.33
C VAL A 259 9.10 -0.85 -8.26
N GLU A 260 8.04 -0.13 -8.60
CA GLU A 260 7.35 0.75 -7.65
C GLU A 260 6.61 -0.05 -6.57
N ASN A 261 6.02 -1.17 -6.95
CA ASN A 261 5.18 -1.95 -6.05
C ASN A 261 5.67 -3.40 -5.99
N PRO A 262 6.30 -3.79 -4.87
CA PRO A 262 6.98 -5.05 -4.77
C PRO A 262 6.05 -6.24 -4.57
N LEU A 263 4.78 -6.04 -4.22
CA LEU A 263 3.84 -7.12 -3.92
C LEU A 263 2.57 -6.94 -4.76
N THR A 264 2.27 -7.92 -5.59
CA THR A 264 1.10 -7.92 -6.50
C THR A 264 0.03 -8.94 -6.10
N SER A 265 0.36 -9.87 -5.21
CA SER A 265 -0.56 -10.93 -4.78
C SER A 265 -0.45 -11.23 -3.28
N VAL A 266 -1.49 -11.88 -2.75
CA VAL A 266 -1.55 -12.34 -1.36
C VAL A 266 -1.71 -13.86 -1.36
N THR A 267 -0.89 -14.53 -0.55
CA THR A 267 -0.99 -15.98 -0.30
C THR A 267 -1.76 -16.26 1.00
N PRO A 268 -2.44 -17.41 1.11
CA PRO A 268 -3.07 -17.85 2.36
C PRO A 268 -2.09 -17.87 3.53
N PHE A 269 -2.46 -17.25 4.67
CA PHE A 269 -1.63 -17.28 5.87
C PHE A 269 -1.64 -18.65 6.56
N PHE A 270 -2.78 -19.34 6.52
CA PHE A 270 -2.96 -20.66 7.11
C PHE A 270 -3.06 -21.70 6.00
N ASP A 271 -2.38 -22.83 6.17
CA ASP A 271 -2.35 -23.92 5.17
C ASP A 271 -3.71 -24.60 4.99
N GLU A 272 -4.50 -24.73 6.08
CA GLU A 272 -5.78 -25.45 6.06
C GLU A 272 -6.84 -24.79 6.96
N ASN A 273 -8.11 -25.09 6.66
CA ASN A 273 -9.30 -24.73 7.46
C ASN A 273 -9.39 -23.24 7.82
N ALA A 274 -9.14 -22.38 6.82
CA ALA A 274 -9.13 -20.94 6.99
C ALA A 274 -10.29 -20.26 6.27
N VAL A 275 -10.82 -19.20 6.89
CA VAL A 275 -11.82 -18.30 6.33
C VAL A 275 -11.12 -16.97 6.02
N PRO A 276 -10.77 -16.68 4.75
CA PRO A 276 -10.17 -15.42 4.36
C PRO A 276 -11.24 -14.32 4.33
N ILE A 277 -10.97 -13.22 5.02
CA ILE A 277 -11.87 -12.08 5.15
C ILE A 277 -11.12 -10.83 4.71
N VAL A 278 -11.66 -10.13 3.72
CA VAL A 278 -11.06 -8.92 3.15
C VAL A 278 -11.87 -7.71 3.56
N LEU A 279 -11.20 -6.68 4.07
CA LEU A 279 -11.77 -5.36 4.34
C LEU A 279 -10.98 -4.30 3.57
N SER A 280 -11.64 -3.20 3.21
CA SER A 280 -11.01 -2.05 2.58
C SER A 280 -11.32 -0.76 3.35
N PHE A 281 -10.29 -0.02 3.77
CA PHE A 281 -10.42 1.27 4.46
C PHE A 281 -9.10 2.03 4.58
N ASN A 282 -9.20 3.34 4.85
CA ASN A 282 -8.07 4.22 5.18
C ASN A 282 -7.86 4.39 6.68
N ASP A 283 -6.73 5.00 7.07
CA ASP A 283 -6.33 5.20 8.46
C ASP A 283 -7.42 5.91 9.28
N ALA A 284 -8.07 6.93 8.70
CA ALA A 284 -9.10 7.73 9.35
C ALA A 284 -10.34 6.91 9.75
N PHE A 285 -10.57 5.78 9.08
CA PHE A 285 -11.69 4.87 9.32
C PHE A 285 -11.34 3.73 10.31
N THR A 286 -10.07 3.58 10.69
CA THR A 286 -9.58 2.56 11.63
C THR A 286 -10.41 2.39 12.90
N PRO A 287 -10.87 3.45 13.60
CA PRO A 287 -11.70 3.28 14.80
C PRO A 287 -13.00 2.49 14.57
N TYR A 288 -13.57 2.61 13.38
CA TYR A 288 -14.84 1.99 13.03
C TYR A 288 -14.63 0.59 12.45
N ALA A 289 -13.62 0.45 11.58
CA ALA A 289 -13.15 -0.84 11.09
C ALA A 289 -12.68 -1.74 12.24
N GLY A 290 -12.06 -1.18 13.28
CA GLY A 290 -11.69 -1.90 14.50
C GLY A 290 -12.89 -2.50 15.22
N ALA A 291 -14.05 -1.83 15.23
CA ALA A 291 -15.29 -2.42 15.75
C ALA A 291 -15.81 -3.55 14.85
N CYS A 292 -15.72 -3.41 13.52
CA CYS A 292 -16.03 -4.50 12.60
C CYS A 292 -15.14 -5.73 12.86
N ILE A 293 -13.82 -5.56 12.88
CA ILE A 293 -12.84 -6.63 13.15
C ILE A 293 -13.07 -7.25 14.53
N GLN A 294 -13.30 -6.45 15.57
CA GLN A 294 -13.62 -6.98 16.90
C GLN A 294 -14.92 -7.80 16.90
N SER A 295 -15.93 -7.43 16.10
CA SER A 295 -17.16 -8.22 15.97
C SER A 295 -16.95 -9.54 15.23
N ILE A 296 -16.05 -9.58 14.24
CA ILE A 296 -15.58 -10.82 13.61
C ILE A 296 -14.97 -11.71 14.69
N ILE A 297 -13.96 -11.20 15.41
CA ILE A 297 -13.25 -11.92 16.48
C ILE A 297 -14.22 -12.45 17.55
N ASN A 298 -15.22 -11.66 17.95
CA ASN A 298 -16.19 -12.06 18.96
C ASN A 298 -17.11 -13.21 18.53
N THR A 299 -17.27 -13.42 17.23
CA THR A 299 -18.17 -14.44 16.66
C THR A 299 -17.43 -15.63 16.06
N SER A 300 -16.11 -15.53 15.86
CA SER A 300 -15.24 -16.60 15.37
C SER A 300 -15.22 -17.82 16.30
N SER A 301 -15.25 -19.00 15.71
CA SER A 301 -15.00 -20.28 16.38
C SER A 301 -13.51 -20.41 16.76
N ALA A 302 -13.22 -21.19 17.81
CA ALA A 302 -11.85 -21.59 18.14
C ALA A 302 -11.32 -22.72 17.23
N ASP A 303 -12.21 -23.44 16.55
CA ASP A 303 -11.90 -24.60 15.70
C ASP A 303 -11.68 -24.24 14.22
N THR A 304 -11.67 -22.95 13.90
CA THR A 304 -11.52 -22.44 12.53
C THR A 304 -10.46 -21.34 12.53
N ASN A 305 -9.64 -21.31 11.48
CA ASN A 305 -8.68 -20.24 11.28
C ASN A 305 -9.33 -19.08 10.52
N TYR A 306 -8.96 -17.84 10.83
CA TYR A 306 -9.49 -16.64 10.18
C TYR A 306 -8.33 -15.76 9.72
N ASP A 307 -8.22 -15.56 8.40
CA ASP A 307 -7.18 -14.71 7.80
C ASP A 307 -7.81 -13.39 7.39
N ILE A 308 -7.63 -12.36 8.21
CA ILE A 308 -8.19 -11.03 7.96
C ILE A 308 -7.15 -10.21 7.21
N VAL A 309 -7.44 -9.83 5.98
CA VAL A 309 -6.56 -9.04 5.13
C VAL A 309 -7.19 -7.68 4.85
N VAL A 310 -6.49 -6.61 5.23
CA VAL A 310 -6.92 -5.24 4.99
C VAL A 310 -6.21 -4.70 3.75
N ILE A 311 -6.97 -4.43 2.69
CA ILE A 311 -6.49 -3.71 1.51
C ILE A 311 -6.57 -2.20 1.78
N ASN A 312 -5.47 -1.47 1.62
CA ASN A 312 -5.37 -0.07 2.04
C ASN A 312 -4.40 0.75 1.18
N ASP A 313 -4.20 2.01 1.57
CA ASP A 313 -3.23 2.93 0.95
C ASP A 313 -2.43 3.73 1.99
N ASP A 314 -3.04 4.08 3.13
CA ASP A 314 -2.47 5.07 4.06
C ASP A 314 -2.50 4.67 5.55
N ILE A 315 -2.79 3.40 5.89
CA ILE A 315 -2.90 3.00 7.31
C ILE A 315 -1.53 3.13 7.99
N SER A 316 -1.49 3.92 9.07
CA SER A 316 -0.28 4.17 9.84
C SER A 316 0.18 2.93 10.62
N ASP A 317 1.49 2.82 10.88
CA ASP A 317 2.04 1.70 11.67
C ASP A 317 1.42 1.59 13.08
N ASN A 318 1.05 2.72 13.68
CA ASN A 318 0.34 2.74 14.96
C ASN A 318 -1.07 2.13 14.83
N SER A 319 -1.83 2.48 13.79
CA SER A 319 -3.13 1.87 13.50
C SER A 319 -3.00 0.38 13.17
N LYS A 320 -2.02 -0.01 12.34
CA LYS A 320 -1.69 -1.42 12.05
C LYS A 320 -1.41 -2.19 13.35
N THR A 321 -0.56 -1.66 14.22
CA THR A 321 -0.24 -2.24 15.54
C THR A 321 -1.48 -2.43 16.41
N LEU A 322 -2.33 -1.39 16.53
CA LEU A 322 -3.56 -1.47 17.32
C LEU A 322 -4.56 -2.48 16.76
N LEU A 323 -4.72 -2.54 15.44
CA LEU A 323 -5.57 -3.51 14.76
C LEU A 323 -5.08 -4.94 14.97
N THR A 324 -3.79 -5.22 14.73
CA THR A 324 -3.20 -6.54 14.97
C THR A 324 -3.30 -6.94 16.45
N SER A 325 -3.22 -5.98 17.37
CA SER A 325 -3.37 -6.25 18.81
C SER A 325 -4.74 -6.82 19.19
N LEU A 326 -5.79 -6.61 18.38
CA LEU A 326 -7.13 -7.17 18.63
C LEU A 326 -7.12 -8.71 18.60
N ALA A 327 -6.22 -9.32 17.83
CA ALA A 327 -6.04 -10.77 17.74
C ALA A 327 -5.07 -11.33 18.82
N SER A 328 -4.56 -10.49 19.73
CA SER A 328 -3.60 -10.94 20.76
C SER A 328 -4.16 -12.10 21.58
N GLY A 329 -3.37 -13.19 21.66
CA GLY A 329 -3.77 -14.41 22.37
C GLY A 329 -4.68 -15.35 21.57
N ARG A 330 -4.93 -15.09 20.29
CA ARG A 330 -5.71 -15.95 19.38
C ARG A 330 -4.87 -16.40 18.19
N ALA A 331 -4.19 -17.53 18.33
CA ALA A 331 -3.34 -18.08 17.28
C ALA A 331 -4.10 -18.48 16.00
N ASN A 332 -5.42 -18.67 16.08
CA ASN A 332 -6.28 -19.00 14.95
C ASN A 332 -6.80 -17.76 14.19
N ILE A 333 -6.32 -16.55 14.49
CA ILE A 333 -6.72 -15.31 13.81
C ILE A 333 -5.48 -14.53 13.39
N SER A 334 -5.37 -14.25 12.10
CA SER A 334 -4.34 -13.37 11.53
C SER A 334 -4.96 -12.05 11.07
N ILE A 335 -4.25 -10.94 11.23
CA ILE A 335 -4.62 -9.61 10.71
C ILE A 335 -3.43 -9.06 9.95
N ARG A 336 -3.55 -8.96 8.62
CA ARG A 336 -2.49 -8.54 7.70
C ARG A 336 -2.94 -7.36 6.85
N PHE A 337 -1.99 -6.68 6.24
CA PHE A 337 -2.22 -5.47 5.46
C PHE A 337 -1.55 -5.59 4.10
N ILE A 338 -2.23 -5.15 3.05
CA ILE A 338 -1.64 -4.97 1.73
C ILE A 338 -2.01 -3.59 1.20
N GLU A 339 -1.00 -2.88 0.69
CA GLU A 339 -1.16 -1.57 0.08
C GLU A 339 -1.44 -1.76 -1.41
N VAL A 340 -2.56 -1.20 -1.91
CA VAL A 340 -3.05 -1.43 -3.28
C VAL A 340 -3.38 -0.14 -4.02
N GLY A 341 -3.21 1.03 -3.39
CA GLY A 341 -3.56 2.31 -3.99
C GLY A 341 -2.88 2.57 -5.33
N PHE A 342 -1.63 2.11 -5.47
CA PHE A 342 -0.84 2.21 -6.69
C PHE A 342 -1.52 1.61 -7.93
N ILE A 343 -2.31 0.54 -7.77
CA ILE A 343 -3.04 -0.11 -8.88
C ILE A 343 -4.00 0.90 -9.52
N PHE A 344 -4.51 1.81 -8.69
CA PHE A 344 -5.53 2.76 -9.06
C PHE A 344 -5.00 4.17 -9.34
N ASP A 345 -3.74 4.48 -9.07
CA ASP A 345 -3.17 5.85 -9.16
C ASP A 345 -3.15 6.40 -10.58
N LYS A 346 -3.10 5.49 -11.56
CA LYS A 346 -3.20 5.83 -12.99
C LYS A 346 -4.61 6.15 -13.45
N PHE A 347 -5.64 5.88 -12.64
CA PHE A 347 -7.03 6.15 -12.99
C PHE A 347 -7.53 7.40 -12.27
N ASP A 348 -8.30 8.21 -13.00
CA ASP A 348 -9.08 9.31 -12.42
C ASP A 348 -10.30 8.73 -11.69
N LEU A 349 -10.09 8.28 -10.44
CA LEU A 349 -11.16 7.75 -9.60
C LEU A 349 -11.97 8.90 -8.99
N ASP A 350 -13.12 9.18 -9.58
CA ASP A 350 -14.08 10.10 -9.01
C ASP A 350 -14.73 9.49 -7.76
N THR A 351 -14.75 10.24 -6.66
CA THR A 351 -15.44 9.85 -5.42
C THR A 351 -16.51 10.87 -5.10
N HIS A 352 -17.73 10.42 -4.82
CA HIS A 352 -18.85 11.27 -4.40
C HIS A 352 -19.67 10.62 -3.29
N MET A 353 -20.66 11.36 -2.78
CA MET A 353 -21.39 10.99 -1.56
C MET A 353 -20.43 10.80 -0.37
N HIS A 354 -20.62 9.75 0.42
CA HIS A 354 -19.81 9.40 1.58
C HIS A 354 -18.76 8.32 1.26
N PHE A 355 -18.52 8.03 -0.02
CA PHE A 355 -17.59 7.01 -0.46
C PHE A 355 -16.18 7.54 -0.59
N SER A 356 -15.21 6.67 -0.32
CA SER A 356 -13.79 6.97 -0.42
C SER A 356 -13.14 6.12 -1.53
N ARG A 357 -11.89 6.45 -1.88
CA ARG A 357 -11.13 5.78 -2.95
C ARG A 357 -10.98 4.28 -2.69
N GLU A 358 -10.88 3.90 -1.43
CA GLU A 358 -10.72 2.51 -0.98
C GLU A 358 -11.93 1.63 -1.35
N THR A 359 -13.09 2.23 -1.63
CA THR A 359 -14.26 1.48 -2.13
C THR A 359 -13.94 0.77 -3.45
N TYR A 360 -13.12 1.38 -4.31
CA TYR A 360 -12.70 0.77 -5.57
C TYR A 360 -11.77 -0.43 -5.39
N TYR A 361 -11.10 -0.56 -4.25
CA TYR A 361 -10.08 -1.60 -4.06
C TYR A 361 -10.66 -3.01 -4.07
N ARG A 362 -11.95 -3.20 -3.76
CA ARG A 362 -12.57 -4.52 -3.92
C ARG A 362 -12.63 -5.00 -5.38
N LEU A 363 -12.46 -4.11 -6.35
CA LEU A 363 -12.36 -4.49 -7.77
C LEU A 363 -11.11 -5.31 -8.07
N CYS A 364 -10.00 -5.12 -7.34
CA CYS A 364 -8.75 -5.86 -7.58
C CYS A 364 -8.65 -7.18 -6.79
N ILE A 365 -9.67 -7.52 -5.99
CA ILE A 365 -9.68 -8.76 -5.18
C ILE A 365 -9.38 -10.01 -6.02
N PRO A 366 -10.02 -10.24 -7.19
CA PRO A 366 -9.74 -11.45 -7.96
C PRO A 366 -8.31 -11.57 -8.49
N GLU A 367 -7.64 -10.43 -8.68
CA GLU A 367 -6.24 -10.38 -9.14
C GLU A 367 -5.29 -10.65 -7.97
N ILE A 368 -5.42 -9.87 -6.90
CA ILE A 368 -4.53 -9.92 -5.74
C ILE A 368 -4.67 -11.22 -4.96
N PHE A 369 -5.89 -11.75 -4.81
CA PHE A 369 -6.15 -12.94 -4.01
C PHE A 369 -6.18 -14.22 -4.86
N SER A 370 -5.55 -14.23 -6.05
CA SER A 370 -5.59 -15.36 -7.00
C SER A 370 -5.10 -16.71 -6.43
N HIS A 371 -4.33 -16.70 -5.34
CA HIS A 371 -3.89 -17.91 -4.62
C HIS A 371 -4.96 -18.50 -3.67
N TYR A 372 -6.07 -17.80 -3.45
CA TYR A 372 -7.19 -18.28 -2.65
C TYR A 372 -8.23 -18.95 -3.52
N SER A 373 -8.87 -20.00 -3.02
CA SER A 373 -10.04 -20.59 -3.69
C SER A 373 -11.31 -19.77 -3.48
N ARG A 374 -11.43 -19.11 -2.33
CA ARG A 374 -12.61 -18.35 -1.94
C ARG A 374 -12.23 -17.31 -0.90
N ILE A 375 -12.88 -16.15 -0.92
CA ILE A 375 -12.73 -15.12 0.11
C ILE A 375 -14.10 -14.51 0.44
N ILE A 376 -14.23 -13.89 1.61
CA ILE A 376 -15.36 -13.01 1.97
C ILE A 376 -14.88 -11.57 1.98
N TYR A 377 -15.52 -10.68 1.24
CA TYR A 377 -15.35 -9.24 1.37
C TYR A 377 -16.45 -8.65 2.26
N ILE A 378 -16.08 -7.74 3.17
CA ILE A 378 -16.99 -7.04 4.07
C ILE A 378 -16.64 -5.55 4.15
N ASP A 379 -17.63 -4.67 4.00
CA ASP A 379 -17.48 -3.23 4.25
C ASP A 379 -17.17 -2.97 5.74
N SER A 380 -16.26 -2.02 5.99
CA SER A 380 -15.72 -1.74 7.32
C SER A 380 -16.69 -1.05 8.29
N ASP A 381 -17.86 -0.63 7.81
CA ASP A 381 -18.96 -0.07 8.58
C ASP A 381 -20.07 -1.10 8.88
N THR A 382 -19.64 -2.29 9.26
CA THR A 382 -20.52 -3.41 9.62
C THR A 382 -20.25 -3.92 11.04
N ILE A 383 -21.24 -4.62 11.61
CA ILE A 383 -21.09 -5.41 12.83
C ILE A 383 -21.59 -6.84 12.57
N ILE A 384 -20.70 -7.78 12.81
CA ILE A 384 -20.90 -9.21 12.61
C ILE A 384 -21.51 -9.83 13.87
N LYS A 385 -22.57 -10.62 13.69
CA LYS A 385 -23.35 -11.28 14.74
C LYS A 385 -23.44 -12.79 14.58
N ARG A 386 -22.86 -13.32 13.49
CA ARG A 386 -22.78 -14.75 13.18
C ARG A 386 -21.39 -15.07 12.65
N ASP A 387 -20.86 -16.22 13.03
CA ASP A 387 -19.59 -16.74 12.52
C ASP A 387 -19.56 -16.75 10.97
N LEU A 388 -18.56 -16.07 10.40
CA LEU A 388 -18.36 -15.94 8.96
C LEU A 388 -17.95 -17.27 8.29
N ALA A 389 -17.51 -18.27 9.04
CA ALA A 389 -17.32 -19.62 8.51
C ALA A 389 -18.61 -20.18 7.89
N GLN A 390 -19.78 -19.81 8.43
CA GLN A 390 -21.08 -20.21 7.88
C GLN A 390 -21.37 -19.54 6.54
N LEU A 391 -21.01 -18.26 6.39
CA LEU A 391 -21.13 -17.56 5.12
C LEU A 391 -20.18 -18.17 4.08
N PHE A 392 -18.92 -18.41 4.48
CA PHE A 392 -17.89 -19.00 3.63
C PHE A 392 -18.29 -20.35 3.06
N ALA A 393 -18.93 -21.19 3.88
CA ALA A 393 -19.40 -22.53 3.53
C ALA A 393 -20.67 -22.54 2.66
N THR A 394 -21.26 -21.38 2.34
CA THR A 394 -22.46 -21.32 1.49
C THR A 394 -22.16 -21.89 0.11
N ASP A 395 -23.04 -22.77 -0.38
CA ASP A 395 -22.98 -23.26 -1.76
C ASP A 395 -23.46 -22.17 -2.72
N LEU A 396 -22.52 -21.64 -3.52
CA LEU A 396 -22.81 -20.63 -4.52
C LEU A 396 -23.45 -21.20 -5.79
N GLN A 397 -23.76 -22.50 -5.85
CA GLN A 397 -24.48 -23.14 -6.96
C GLN A 397 -23.80 -22.91 -8.32
N GLY A 398 -22.47 -22.95 -8.31
CA GLY A 398 -21.63 -22.74 -9.49
C GLY A 398 -21.49 -21.28 -9.94
N LYS A 399 -22.00 -20.31 -9.16
CA LYS A 399 -21.88 -18.87 -9.43
C LYS A 399 -20.51 -18.34 -8.98
N MET A 400 -20.07 -17.24 -9.60
CA MET A 400 -18.78 -16.60 -9.33
C MET A 400 -18.77 -15.85 -7.99
N VAL A 401 -19.91 -15.25 -7.63
CA VAL A 401 -20.03 -14.49 -6.38
C VAL A 401 -21.32 -14.82 -5.64
N GLY A 402 -21.28 -14.74 -4.31
CA GLY A 402 -22.44 -14.69 -3.43
C GLY A 402 -22.64 -13.26 -2.91
N ALA A 403 -23.82 -12.68 -3.07
CA ALA A 403 -24.13 -11.34 -2.56
C ALA A 403 -25.62 -11.20 -2.22
N VAL A 404 -25.98 -10.22 -1.39
CA VAL A 404 -27.40 -9.97 -1.03
C VAL A 404 -28.03 -9.03 -2.04
N ARG A 405 -29.29 -9.31 -2.45
CA ARG A 405 -30.07 -8.39 -3.31
C ARG A 405 -30.24 -7.03 -2.64
N ASP A 406 -30.02 -5.96 -3.39
CA ASP A 406 -30.11 -4.62 -2.85
C ASP A 406 -31.58 -4.18 -2.75
N CYS A 407 -32.12 -4.20 -1.53
CA CYS A 407 -33.47 -3.71 -1.27
C CYS A 407 -33.60 -2.19 -1.43
N VAL A 408 -32.53 -1.42 -1.26
CA VAL A 408 -32.52 0.04 -1.45
C VAL A 408 -32.60 0.37 -2.94
N MET A 409 -31.78 -0.25 -3.79
CA MET A 409 -31.88 -0.08 -5.24
C MET A 409 -33.26 -0.53 -5.76
N THR A 410 -33.82 -1.61 -5.20
CA THR A 410 -35.21 -2.02 -5.49
C THR A 410 -36.22 -0.91 -5.18
N GLY A 411 -36.07 -0.22 -4.05
CA GLY A 411 -36.87 0.95 -3.70
C GLY A 411 -36.66 2.13 -4.64
N PHE A 412 -35.42 2.43 -5.02
CA PHE A 412 -35.11 3.51 -5.97
C PHE A 412 -35.74 3.27 -7.34
N ARG A 413 -35.70 2.04 -7.84
CA ARG A 413 -36.40 1.65 -9.08
C ARG A 413 -37.90 1.84 -8.98
N LYS A 414 -38.52 1.39 -7.88
CA LYS A 414 -39.97 1.53 -7.65
C LYS A 414 -40.39 3.01 -7.59
N LEU A 415 -39.59 3.84 -6.91
CA LEU A 415 -39.87 5.26 -6.73
C LEU A 415 -39.35 6.13 -7.88
N ARG A 416 -38.70 5.53 -8.88
CA ARG A 416 -38.08 6.21 -10.03
C ARG A 416 -37.13 7.33 -9.59
N ILE A 417 -36.35 7.07 -8.54
CA ILE A 417 -35.34 8.01 -8.06
C ILE A 417 -34.32 8.24 -9.20
N PRO A 418 -34.05 9.50 -9.56
CA PRO A 418 -33.09 9.81 -10.60
C PRO A 418 -31.66 9.54 -10.12
N SER A 419 -30.83 9.02 -11.01
CA SER A 419 -29.38 8.95 -10.83
C SER A 419 -28.78 10.36 -10.73
N MET A 420 -27.50 10.45 -10.39
CA MET A 420 -26.77 11.73 -10.47
C MET A 420 -26.76 12.31 -11.90
N ALA A 421 -26.58 13.63 -12.00
CA ALA A 421 -26.68 14.37 -13.26
C ALA A 421 -25.60 13.96 -14.27
N GLU A 422 -24.42 13.60 -13.77
CA GLU A 422 -23.25 13.09 -14.48
C GLU A 422 -23.54 11.73 -15.14
N CYS A 423 -24.51 10.99 -14.59
CA CYS A 423 -25.04 9.75 -15.16
C CYS A 423 -26.29 9.99 -16.04
N GLY A 424 -26.59 11.24 -16.38
CA GLY A 424 -27.72 11.64 -17.22
C GLY A 424 -29.04 11.87 -16.47
N GLY A 425 -29.05 11.80 -15.13
CA GLY A 425 -30.27 12.04 -14.34
C GLY A 425 -31.42 11.06 -14.64
N LEU A 426 -31.09 9.85 -15.07
CA LEU A 426 -32.04 8.83 -15.51
C LEU A 426 -32.75 8.23 -14.30
N ASP A 427 -34.03 7.86 -14.44
CA ASP A 427 -34.65 7.05 -13.38
C ASP A 427 -33.88 5.74 -13.17
N ALA A 428 -33.85 5.25 -11.94
CA ALA A 428 -33.01 4.12 -11.55
C ALA A 428 -33.16 2.86 -12.43
N ASP A 429 -34.34 2.57 -13.00
CA ASP A 429 -34.50 1.41 -13.90
C ASP A 429 -33.84 1.67 -15.27
N SER A 430 -34.07 2.85 -15.83
CA SER A 430 -33.44 3.30 -17.08
C SER A 430 -31.92 3.43 -16.95
N TYR A 431 -31.45 3.90 -15.79
CA TYR A 431 -30.04 3.97 -15.44
C TYR A 431 -29.40 2.57 -15.47
N LEU A 432 -29.95 1.59 -14.74
CA LEU A 432 -29.36 0.25 -14.69
C LEU A 432 -29.37 -0.44 -16.06
N ARG A 433 -30.47 -0.34 -16.82
CA ARG A 433 -30.57 -0.99 -18.14
C ARG A 433 -29.68 -0.34 -19.20
N GLY A 434 -29.81 0.97 -19.34
CA GLY A 434 -29.20 1.71 -20.45
C GLY A 434 -27.81 2.24 -20.12
N TYR A 435 -27.61 2.74 -18.90
CA TYR A 435 -26.33 3.29 -18.49
C TYR A 435 -25.38 2.18 -18.01
N VAL A 436 -25.72 1.49 -16.92
CA VAL A 436 -24.84 0.44 -16.37
C VAL A 436 -24.70 -0.74 -17.33
N GLY A 437 -25.76 -1.08 -18.06
CA GLY A 437 -25.77 -2.20 -19.01
C GLY A 437 -26.24 -3.50 -18.38
N MET A 438 -27.21 -3.44 -17.48
CA MET A 438 -27.83 -4.58 -16.81
C MET A 438 -29.22 -4.88 -17.40
N PRO A 439 -29.38 -5.95 -18.21
CA PRO A 439 -30.66 -6.34 -18.78
C PRO A 439 -31.69 -6.78 -17.73
N ASP A 440 -31.23 -7.25 -16.56
CA ASP A 440 -32.09 -7.56 -15.41
C ASP A 440 -31.72 -6.73 -14.17
N PRO A 441 -32.27 -5.51 -14.04
CA PRO A 441 -32.09 -4.67 -12.85
C PRO A 441 -32.66 -5.24 -11.55
N ALA A 442 -33.51 -6.27 -11.59
CA ALA A 442 -33.98 -6.94 -10.38
C ALA A 442 -32.88 -7.81 -9.74
N GLY A 443 -31.84 -8.14 -10.51
CA GLY A 443 -30.66 -8.84 -10.05
C GLY A 443 -29.60 -7.98 -9.38
N TYR A 444 -29.83 -6.67 -9.21
CA TYR A 444 -28.86 -5.77 -8.60
C TYR A 444 -28.56 -6.16 -7.14
N PHE A 445 -27.28 -6.36 -6.82
CA PHE A 445 -26.81 -6.76 -5.48
C PHE A 445 -26.03 -5.64 -4.79
N GLN A 446 -26.03 -5.69 -3.46
CA GLN A 446 -25.25 -4.78 -2.62
C GLN A 446 -23.84 -5.34 -2.42
N ALA A 447 -22.80 -4.53 -2.62
CA ALA A 447 -21.41 -4.98 -2.67
C ALA A 447 -20.66 -4.97 -1.33
N GLY A 448 -21.33 -4.61 -0.23
CA GLY A 448 -20.72 -4.52 1.10
C GLY A 448 -20.61 -5.83 1.86
N VAL A 449 -21.22 -6.90 1.37
CA VAL A 449 -20.93 -8.28 1.80
C VAL A 449 -20.95 -9.16 0.57
N MET A 450 -19.79 -9.72 0.22
CA MET A 450 -19.63 -10.57 -0.95
C MET A 450 -18.79 -11.81 -0.62
N VAL A 451 -19.12 -12.94 -1.24
CA VAL A 451 -18.29 -14.14 -1.24
C VAL A 451 -17.79 -14.34 -2.67
N PHE A 452 -16.48 -14.38 -2.89
CA PHE A 452 -15.92 -14.61 -4.23
C PHE A 452 -15.45 -16.05 -4.35
N ASP A 453 -15.86 -16.75 -5.42
CA ASP A 453 -15.31 -18.04 -5.84
C ASP A 453 -14.26 -17.77 -6.93
N LEU A 454 -13.02 -17.59 -6.49
CA LEU A 454 -11.96 -17.02 -7.33
C LEU A 454 -11.59 -17.89 -8.54
N PRO A 455 -11.49 -19.24 -8.43
CA PRO A 455 -11.24 -20.11 -9.58
C PRO A 455 -12.31 -20.04 -10.67
N ARG A 456 -13.52 -19.53 -10.36
CA ARG A 456 -14.59 -19.34 -11.35
C ARG A 456 -14.51 -18.01 -12.08
N ILE A 457 -13.72 -17.07 -11.60
CA ILE A 457 -13.52 -15.77 -12.23
C ILE A 457 -12.44 -15.94 -13.29
N ASP A 458 -12.76 -15.59 -14.53
CA ASP A 458 -11.82 -15.75 -15.64
C ASP A 458 -10.64 -14.75 -15.55
N GLY A 459 -9.52 -15.12 -16.16
CA GLY A 459 -8.30 -14.29 -16.17
C GLY A 459 -8.44 -12.98 -16.95
N ALA A 460 -9.53 -12.76 -17.71
CA ALA A 460 -9.79 -11.49 -18.40
C ALA A 460 -10.56 -10.49 -17.51
N TYR A 461 -10.88 -10.86 -16.27
CA TYR A 461 -11.52 -9.95 -15.32
C TYR A 461 -10.70 -8.68 -15.03
N PRO A 462 -9.39 -8.73 -14.72
CA PRO A 462 -8.60 -7.52 -14.45
C PRO A 462 -8.56 -6.56 -15.64
N ASP A 463 -8.46 -7.08 -16.86
CA ASP A 463 -8.47 -6.26 -18.08
C ASP A 463 -9.81 -5.56 -18.31
N ARG A 464 -10.93 -6.24 -17.99
CA ARG A 464 -12.26 -5.62 -18.04
C ARG A 464 -12.41 -4.52 -16.99
N VAL A 465 -11.93 -4.73 -15.77
CA VAL A 465 -11.90 -3.68 -14.73
C VAL A 465 -11.09 -2.49 -15.22
N ARG A 466 -9.86 -2.73 -15.70
CA ARG A 466 -8.97 -1.69 -16.21
C ARG A 466 -9.61 -0.90 -17.35
N SER A 467 -10.17 -1.58 -18.35
CA SER A 467 -10.85 -0.94 -19.48
C SER A 467 -12.04 -0.07 -19.03
N ILE A 468 -12.81 -0.51 -18.03
CA ILE A 468 -13.91 0.28 -17.47
C ILE A 468 -13.39 1.52 -16.76
N LEU A 469 -12.34 1.41 -15.94
CA LEU A 469 -11.76 2.55 -15.22
C LEU A 469 -11.10 3.55 -16.17
N GLU A 470 -10.37 3.08 -17.19
CA GLU A 470 -9.72 3.90 -18.22
C GLU A 470 -10.73 4.66 -19.10
N SER A 471 -11.96 4.17 -19.21
CA SER A 471 -13.01 4.89 -19.93
C SER A 471 -13.38 6.24 -19.29
N GLY A 472 -12.99 6.45 -18.02
CA GLY A 472 -13.33 7.65 -17.24
C GLY A 472 -14.84 7.77 -16.96
N ARG A 473 -15.61 6.70 -17.20
CA ARG A 473 -17.06 6.69 -17.03
C ARG A 473 -17.43 6.72 -15.55
N ARG A 474 -18.28 7.67 -15.16
CA ARG A 474 -18.79 7.81 -13.79
C ARG A 474 -20.01 6.93 -13.55
N TYR A 475 -20.04 6.27 -12.41
CA TYR A 475 -21.14 5.39 -11.99
C TYR A 475 -21.80 5.94 -10.72
N TRP A 476 -23.11 5.73 -10.56
CA TRP A 476 -23.87 6.35 -9.48
C TRP A 476 -23.48 5.75 -8.12
N PHE A 477 -23.27 4.44 -8.07
CA PHE A 477 -22.75 3.70 -6.92
C PHE A 477 -21.33 3.19 -7.17
N LEU A 478 -20.53 3.96 -7.90
CA LEU A 478 -19.10 3.71 -8.10
C LEU A 478 -18.81 2.27 -8.56
N ASP A 479 -17.98 1.57 -7.81
CA ASP A 479 -17.53 0.22 -8.03
C ASP A 479 -18.66 -0.82 -7.82
N GLN A 480 -19.70 -0.54 -7.03
CA GLN A 480 -20.85 -1.44 -6.88
C GLN A 480 -21.59 -1.61 -8.21
N ASP A 481 -21.72 -0.55 -9.01
CA ASP A 481 -22.30 -0.64 -10.36
C ASP A 481 -21.39 -1.43 -11.31
N ILE A 482 -20.07 -1.24 -11.19
CA ILE A 482 -19.07 -1.97 -11.98
C ILE A 482 -19.13 -3.48 -11.66
N LEU A 483 -19.18 -3.85 -10.37
CA LEU A 483 -19.32 -5.23 -9.93
C LEU A 483 -20.64 -5.85 -10.42
N ASN A 484 -21.74 -5.09 -10.38
CA ASN A 484 -23.02 -5.54 -10.91
C ASN A 484 -22.98 -5.72 -12.44
N LEU A 485 -22.27 -4.86 -13.17
CA LEU A 485 -22.01 -5.03 -14.60
C LEU A 485 -21.17 -6.27 -14.90
N LEU A 486 -20.10 -6.51 -14.13
CA LEU A 486 -19.14 -7.60 -14.36
C LEU A 486 -19.69 -8.97 -13.96
N PHE A 487 -20.45 -9.06 -12.86
CA PHE A 487 -20.94 -10.32 -12.31
C PHE A 487 -22.40 -10.64 -12.64
N GLN A 488 -23.11 -9.80 -13.39
CA GLN A 488 -24.49 -10.08 -13.79
C GLN A 488 -24.64 -11.50 -14.38
N GLY A 489 -25.69 -12.21 -13.96
CA GLY A 489 -25.93 -13.61 -14.33
C GLY A 489 -25.09 -14.65 -13.56
N ASN A 490 -24.03 -14.23 -12.87
CA ASN A 490 -23.09 -15.08 -12.13
C ASN A 490 -23.10 -14.80 -10.61
N VAL A 491 -24.26 -14.38 -10.07
CA VAL A 491 -24.47 -14.11 -8.64
C VAL A 491 -25.39 -15.17 -8.03
N HIS A 492 -24.99 -15.73 -6.90
CA HIS A 492 -25.86 -16.45 -5.97
C HIS A 492 -26.39 -15.46 -4.93
N TYR A 493 -27.72 -15.36 -4.80
CA TYR A 493 -28.32 -14.40 -3.88
C TYR A 493 -28.39 -14.96 -2.46
N LEU A 494 -27.61 -14.38 -1.56
CA LEU A 494 -27.54 -14.75 -0.15
C LEU A 494 -28.80 -14.31 0.62
N ASP A 495 -29.02 -14.93 1.78
CA ASP A 495 -30.06 -14.51 2.71
C ASP A 495 -29.84 -13.06 3.17
N MET A 496 -30.92 -12.27 3.23
CA MET A 496 -30.88 -10.86 3.61
C MET A 496 -30.36 -10.63 5.04
N GLN A 497 -30.39 -11.64 5.91
CA GLN A 497 -29.76 -11.59 7.24
C GLN A 497 -28.24 -11.33 7.17
N TRP A 498 -27.57 -11.70 6.07
CA TRP A 498 -26.14 -11.47 5.85
C TRP A 498 -25.80 -10.02 5.47
N ASN A 499 -26.78 -9.15 5.22
CA ASN A 499 -26.50 -7.75 4.89
C ASN A 499 -27.70 -6.86 5.22
N VAL A 500 -27.93 -6.62 6.51
CA VAL A 500 -29.09 -5.87 6.99
C VAL A 500 -28.75 -4.39 7.11
N TYR A 501 -29.33 -3.57 6.23
CA TYR A 501 -29.27 -2.10 6.35
C TYR A 501 -29.82 -1.64 7.70
N HIS A 502 -29.07 -0.76 8.37
CA HIS A 502 -29.51 -0.20 9.64
C HIS A 502 -30.72 0.75 9.50
N GLY A 503 -30.87 1.44 8.36
CA GLY A 503 -32.06 2.22 8.01
C GLY A 503 -31.88 3.74 7.95
N ASN A 504 -30.67 4.27 8.15
CA ASN A 504 -30.32 5.70 8.03
C ASN A 504 -31.22 6.65 8.85
N GLY A 505 -31.76 6.15 9.97
CA GLY A 505 -32.60 6.87 10.91
C GLY A 505 -34.09 6.92 10.57
N ASP A 506 -34.53 6.26 9.50
CA ASP A 506 -35.96 6.13 9.19
C ASP A 506 -36.27 4.85 8.38
N VAL A 507 -36.73 3.83 9.10
CA VAL A 507 -37.20 2.56 8.51
C VAL A 507 -38.68 2.58 8.15
N HIS A 508 -39.42 3.63 8.53
CA HIS A 508 -40.87 3.67 8.42
C HIS A 508 -41.35 4.44 7.19
N THR A 509 -40.50 5.20 6.51
CA THR A 509 -40.84 5.85 5.24
C THR A 509 -40.37 5.04 4.04
N PHE A 510 -39.06 4.96 3.79
CA PHE A 510 -38.51 4.34 2.60
C PHE A 510 -38.80 2.84 2.55
N PHE A 511 -38.40 2.11 3.60
CA PHE A 511 -38.52 0.64 3.63
C PHE A 511 -39.97 0.15 3.72
N ALA A 512 -40.87 0.93 4.33
CA ALA A 512 -42.30 0.63 4.37
C ALA A 512 -42.95 0.60 2.97
N ASN A 513 -42.37 1.36 2.03
CA ASN A 513 -42.84 1.48 0.65
C ASN A 513 -42.18 0.49 -0.32
N LEU A 514 -41.33 -0.43 0.14
CA LEU A 514 -40.79 -1.51 -0.70
C LEU A 514 -41.89 -2.47 -1.21
N PRO A 515 -41.63 -3.25 -2.28
CA PRO A 515 -42.48 -4.38 -2.66
C PRO A 515 -42.75 -5.31 -1.46
N SER A 516 -43.95 -5.90 -1.39
CA SER A 516 -44.44 -6.56 -0.17
C SER A 516 -43.56 -7.72 0.28
N ASP A 517 -43.10 -8.54 -0.66
CA ASP A 517 -42.19 -9.66 -0.48
C ASP A 517 -40.82 -9.19 0.03
N ILE A 518 -40.22 -8.18 -0.62
CA ILE A 518 -38.92 -7.61 -0.24
C ILE A 518 -39.01 -6.94 1.14
N ARG A 519 -40.07 -6.16 1.39
CA ARG A 519 -40.33 -5.52 2.68
C ARG A 519 -40.44 -6.56 3.79
N LYS A 520 -41.20 -7.64 3.55
CA LYS A 520 -41.35 -8.71 4.53
C LYS A 520 -40.00 -9.37 4.82
N ALA A 521 -39.25 -9.76 3.78
CA ALA A 521 -37.92 -10.33 3.93
C ALA A 521 -36.97 -9.42 4.72
N TYR A 522 -36.95 -8.13 4.41
CA TYR A 522 -36.13 -7.14 5.11
C TYR A 522 -36.53 -6.99 6.59
N MET A 523 -37.83 -6.85 6.87
CA MET A 523 -38.30 -6.71 8.25
C MET A 523 -38.12 -7.99 9.07
N ASP A 524 -38.18 -9.16 8.44
CA ASP A 524 -37.86 -10.44 9.09
C ASP A 524 -36.35 -10.56 9.36
N ALA A 525 -35.49 -10.19 8.40
CA ALA A 525 -34.04 -10.20 8.57
C ALA A 525 -33.57 -9.26 9.70
N ARG A 526 -34.21 -8.08 9.86
CA ARG A 526 -33.93 -7.13 10.95
C ARG A 526 -34.18 -7.66 12.35
N LYS A 527 -35.02 -8.70 12.52
CA LYS A 527 -35.31 -9.28 13.85
C LYS A 527 -34.12 -10.06 14.39
N ALA A 528 -33.30 -10.64 13.50
CA ALA A 528 -32.13 -11.45 13.85
C ALA A 528 -31.04 -11.29 12.78
N PRO A 529 -30.41 -10.11 12.66
CA PRO A 529 -29.37 -9.88 11.65
C PRO A 529 -28.14 -10.75 11.94
N TYR A 530 -27.55 -11.33 10.90
CA TYR A 530 -26.22 -11.96 10.95
C TYR A 530 -25.12 -10.92 10.73
N ILE A 531 -25.38 -9.93 9.89
CA ILE A 531 -24.53 -8.75 9.72
C ILE A 531 -25.43 -7.51 9.70
N ILE A 532 -25.07 -6.53 10.51
CA ILE A 532 -25.68 -5.18 10.51
C ILE A 532 -24.76 -4.28 9.69
N HIS A 533 -25.30 -3.64 8.67
CA HIS A 533 -24.56 -2.75 7.78
C HIS A 533 -25.02 -1.30 8.00
N TYR A 534 -24.11 -0.45 8.46
CA TYR A 534 -24.35 0.97 8.69
C TYR A 534 -24.23 1.81 7.40
N ALA A 535 -24.65 1.25 6.26
CA ALA A 535 -24.65 1.92 4.97
C ALA A 535 -25.48 3.22 4.99
N GLY A 536 -25.00 4.21 4.24
CA GLY A 536 -25.59 5.55 4.20
C GLY A 536 -24.84 6.58 5.05
N GLU A 537 -25.38 7.79 5.11
CA GLU A 537 -24.69 8.96 5.69
C GLU A 537 -24.69 8.97 7.22
N LYS A 538 -25.77 8.50 7.86
CA LYS A 538 -25.90 8.54 9.31
C LYS A 538 -25.28 7.30 9.93
N LYS A 539 -24.08 7.49 10.49
CA LYS A 539 -23.31 6.44 11.14
C LYS A 539 -23.51 6.44 12.66
N PRO A 540 -23.43 5.28 13.35
CA PRO A 540 -23.67 5.20 14.79
C PRO A 540 -22.62 5.97 15.63
N TRP A 541 -21.42 6.19 15.08
CA TRP A 541 -20.38 7.02 15.67
C TRP A 541 -20.56 8.53 15.47
N SER A 542 -21.59 8.96 14.74
CA SER A 542 -22.01 10.36 14.61
C SER A 542 -23.43 10.59 15.11
N PHE A 543 -24.27 9.54 15.10
CA PHE A 543 -25.67 9.54 15.52
C PHE A 543 -25.90 8.42 16.54
N PRO A 544 -25.59 8.64 17.84
CA PRO A 544 -25.60 7.58 18.85
C PRO A 544 -26.96 6.92 19.13
N LEU A 545 -28.06 7.53 18.65
CA LEU A 545 -29.44 7.05 18.82
C LEU A 545 -30.02 6.39 17.57
N ILE A 546 -29.20 6.18 16.53
CA ILE A 546 -29.68 5.54 15.31
C ILE A 546 -29.95 4.04 15.54
N ASP A 547 -30.81 3.45 14.71
CA ASP A 547 -31.09 2.02 14.75
C ASP A 547 -29.81 1.19 14.77
N PHE A 548 -29.79 0.17 15.64
CA PHE A 548 -28.64 -0.71 15.89
C PHE A 548 -27.38 -0.01 16.41
N ALA A 549 -27.44 1.26 16.86
CA ALA A 549 -26.26 1.92 17.45
C ALA A 549 -25.72 1.18 18.68
N VAL A 550 -26.61 0.55 19.47
CA VAL A 550 -26.21 -0.22 20.66
C VAL A 550 -25.29 -1.37 20.30
N ASP A 551 -25.52 -2.07 19.18
CA ASP A 551 -24.65 -3.15 18.71
C ASP A 551 -23.23 -2.62 18.42
N PHE A 552 -23.13 -1.53 17.65
CA PHE A 552 -21.85 -0.87 17.36
C PHE A 552 -21.12 -0.42 18.63
N TRP A 553 -21.79 0.32 19.51
CA TRP A 553 -21.18 0.83 20.74
C TRP A 553 -20.80 -0.28 21.73
N THR A 554 -21.50 -1.42 21.70
CA THR A 554 -21.16 -2.58 22.55
C THR A 554 -19.86 -3.23 22.11
N VAL A 555 -19.63 -3.33 20.80
CA VAL A 555 -18.38 -3.88 20.27
C VAL A 555 -17.25 -2.86 20.37
N LEU A 556 -17.49 -1.60 20.03
CA LEU A 556 -16.46 -0.56 20.07
C LEU A 556 -15.84 -0.39 21.46
N ARG A 557 -16.61 -0.60 22.54
CA ARG A 557 -16.10 -0.58 23.93
C ARG A 557 -14.99 -1.58 24.23
N GLN A 558 -14.83 -2.59 23.38
CA GLN A 558 -13.82 -3.63 23.53
C GLN A 558 -12.53 -3.30 22.78
N THR A 559 -12.48 -2.16 22.08
CA THR A 559 -11.33 -1.76 21.26
C THR A 559 -10.59 -0.57 21.88
N PRO A 560 -9.32 -0.36 21.52
CA PRO A 560 -8.53 0.80 21.99
C PRO A 560 -9.08 2.16 21.56
N TRP A 561 -10.07 2.20 20.66
CA TRP A 561 -10.62 3.44 20.11
C TRP A 561 -11.87 3.94 20.83
N TYR A 562 -12.37 3.23 21.84
CA TYR A 562 -13.62 3.62 22.51
C TYR A 562 -13.58 5.07 23.03
N GLU A 563 -12.58 5.41 23.83
CA GLU A 563 -12.41 6.75 24.40
C GLU A 563 -12.25 7.80 23.30
N PHE A 564 -11.50 7.48 22.24
CA PHE A 564 -11.30 8.37 21.10
C PHE A 564 -12.64 8.75 20.43
N VAL A 565 -13.48 7.76 20.12
CA VAL A 565 -14.76 8.00 19.45
C VAL A 565 -15.76 8.70 20.38
N VAL A 566 -15.76 8.40 21.68
CA VAL A 566 -16.57 9.11 22.68
C VAL A 566 -16.15 10.58 22.76
N MET A 567 -14.86 10.87 22.85
CA MET A 567 -14.34 12.25 22.89
C MET A 567 -14.62 13.02 21.60
N ARG A 568 -14.52 12.37 20.44
CA ARG A 568 -14.87 12.96 19.14
C ARG A 568 -16.34 13.38 19.11
N ASN A 569 -17.24 12.53 19.58
CA ASN A 569 -18.67 12.86 19.68
C ASN A 569 -18.94 14.01 20.65
N ALA A 570 -18.30 14.01 21.82
CA ALA A 570 -18.45 15.07 22.82
C ALA A 570 -17.98 16.43 22.29
N LYS A 571 -16.87 16.48 21.54
CA LYS A 571 -16.40 17.71 20.89
C LYS A 571 -17.35 18.21 19.80
N GLY A 572 -17.85 17.31 18.93
CA GLY A 572 -18.84 17.68 17.90
C GLY A 572 -20.13 18.24 18.52
N ALA A 573 -20.62 17.64 19.60
CA ALA A 573 -21.76 18.16 20.36
C ALA A 573 -21.45 19.54 20.99
N SER A 574 -20.25 19.74 21.54
CA SER A 574 -19.81 21.02 22.10
C SER A 574 -19.67 22.12 21.06
N GLU A 575 -19.13 21.86 19.86
CA GLU A 575 -19.01 22.85 18.79
C GLU A 575 -20.38 23.27 18.24
N THR A 576 -21.32 22.33 18.14
CA THR A 576 -22.71 22.60 17.75
C THR A 576 -23.45 23.42 18.82
N ALA A 577 -23.16 23.16 20.10
CA ALA A 577 -23.68 23.90 21.24
C ALA A 577 -23.02 25.29 21.39
N VAL A 578 -21.74 25.46 21.06
CA VAL A 578 -21.04 26.76 21.01
C VAL A 578 -21.57 27.61 19.86
N GLN A 579 -21.87 27.03 18.70
CA GLN A 579 -22.57 27.75 17.62
C GLN A 579 -23.97 28.25 18.01
N HIS A 580 -24.68 27.56 18.91
CA HIS A 580 -25.96 28.00 19.44
C HIS A 580 -25.84 28.83 20.75
N GLY A 581 -24.65 28.93 21.34
CA GLY A 581 -24.43 29.45 22.69
C GLY A 581 -23.41 30.58 22.82
N SER A 582 -22.71 31.00 21.76
CA SER A 582 -21.68 32.04 21.87
C SER A 582 -21.97 33.25 20.98
N ILE A 583 -22.55 34.31 21.58
CA ILE A 583 -22.32 35.68 21.12
C ILE A 583 -20.89 36.03 21.53
N ILE A 584 -19.91 35.66 20.70
CA ILE A 584 -18.57 36.24 20.80
C ILE A 584 -18.56 37.40 19.80
N VAL A 585 -18.71 38.61 20.35
CA VAL A 585 -18.58 39.86 19.61
C VAL A 585 -17.15 39.93 19.08
N GLY A 586 -16.97 39.66 17.78
CA GLY A 586 -15.67 39.75 17.14
C GLY A 586 -15.20 41.19 17.04
N LEU A 587 -13.90 41.41 16.88
CA LEU A 587 -13.28 42.72 16.59
C LEU A 587 -13.97 43.48 15.42
N ARG A 588 -14.61 42.76 14.50
CA ARG A 588 -15.44 43.31 13.41
C ARG A 588 -16.77 43.92 13.88
N ASP A 589 -17.37 43.38 14.93
CA ASP A 589 -18.62 43.88 15.50
C ASP A 589 -18.37 45.06 16.44
N ILE A 590 -17.22 45.09 17.13
CA ILE A 590 -16.70 46.27 17.83
C ILE A 590 -16.44 47.42 16.82
N ALA A 591 -15.80 47.12 15.68
CA ALA A 591 -15.58 48.11 14.62
C ALA A 591 -16.89 48.63 13.98
N ARG A 592 -17.94 47.79 13.89
CA ARG A 592 -19.29 48.20 13.44
C ARG A 592 -20.01 49.09 14.44
N ALA A 593 -19.83 48.85 15.75
CA ALA A 593 -20.44 49.65 16.81
C ALA A 593 -19.84 51.06 16.87
N VAL A 594 -18.53 51.20 16.64
CA VAL A 594 -17.82 52.49 16.65
C VAL A 594 -18.07 53.29 15.35
N ALA A 595 -18.25 52.64 14.21
CA ALA A 595 -18.42 53.32 12.91
C ALA A 595 -19.87 53.73 12.58
N SER A 596 -20.87 53.06 13.15
CA SER A 596 -22.29 53.30 12.84
C SER A 596 -22.82 54.72 13.16
N PRO A 597 -22.35 55.43 14.22
CA PRO A 597 -22.77 56.81 14.47
C PRO A 597 -22.20 57.83 13.47
N ILE A 598 -21.02 57.55 12.89
CA ILE A 598 -20.26 58.50 12.05
C ILE A 598 -20.50 58.25 10.55
N ALA A 599 -20.82 57.00 10.18
CA ALA A 599 -21.16 56.60 8.83
C ALA A 599 -22.30 55.55 8.82
N PRO A 600 -23.56 56.01 8.89
CA PRO A 600 -24.74 55.14 8.89
C PRO A 600 -24.84 54.27 7.63
N LEU A 601 -25.52 53.13 7.76
CA LEU A 601 -25.80 52.22 6.64
C LEU A 601 -26.53 52.97 5.51
N GLY A 602 -26.03 52.86 4.28
CA GLY A 602 -26.57 53.55 3.10
C GLY A 602 -26.04 54.98 2.86
N SER A 603 -25.24 55.55 3.77
CA SER A 603 -24.70 56.92 3.61
C SER A 603 -23.58 57.02 2.57
N LYS A 604 -23.49 58.18 1.87
CA LYS A 604 -22.40 58.48 0.92
C LYS A 604 -21.01 58.39 1.58
N ARG A 605 -20.89 58.75 2.87
CA ARG A 605 -19.65 58.63 3.67
C ARG A 605 -19.20 57.17 3.83
N ARG A 606 -20.12 56.23 4.02
CA ARG A 606 -19.79 54.80 4.14
C ARG A 606 -19.32 54.21 2.81
N SER A 607 -19.85 54.69 1.69
CA SER A 607 -19.41 54.28 0.36
C SER A 607 -17.99 54.78 0.03
N ALA A 608 -17.64 56.00 0.48
CA ALA A 608 -16.29 56.56 0.34
C ALA A 608 -15.24 55.81 1.19
N LEU A 609 -15.55 55.51 2.46
CA LEU A 609 -14.66 54.71 3.32
C LEU A 609 -14.43 53.29 2.79
N ARG A 610 -15.47 52.68 2.19
CA ARG A 610 -15.38 51.35 1.58
C ARG A 610 -14.53 51.36 0.30
N LYS A 611 -14.56 52.44 -0.48
CA LYS A 611 -13.66 52.64 -1.63
C LYS A 611 -12.20 52.79 -1.18
N ILE A 612 -11.92 53.57 -0.13
CA ILE A 612 -10.55 53.75 0.40
C ILE A 612 -10.01 52.42 0.96
N TYR A 613 -10.83 51.66 1.70
CA TYR A 613 -10.46 50.34 2.22
C TYR A 613 -10.12 49.34 1.10
N ASN A 614 -10.92 49.30 0.04
CA ASN A 614 -10.67 48.42 -1.11
C ASN A 614 -9.43 48.83 -1.92
N VAL A 615 -9.10 50.12 -1.98
CA VAL A 615 -7.86 50.62 -2.59
C VAL A 615 -6.64 50.23 -1.73
N ALA A 616 -6.74 50.36 -0.40
CA ALA A 616 -5.68 49.96 0.51
C ALA A 616 -5.39 48.44 0.50
N GLN A 617 -6.41 47.60 0.29
CA GLN A 617 -6.21 46.16 0.10
C GLN A 617 -5.56 45.80 -1.24
N LYS A 618 -5.82 46.56 -2.31
CA LYS A 618 -5.19 46.34 -3.62
C LYS A 618 -3.71 46.73 -3.67
N ILE A 619 -3.23 47.56 -2.74
CA ILE A 619 -1.82 47.96 -2.63
C ILE A 619 -1.01 46.93 -1.82
N ARG A 620 -1.68 45.95 -1.20
CA ARG A 620 -1.07 44.98 -0.28
C ARG A 620 -0.97 43.55 -0.83
N ASN A 621 -1.35 43.33 -2.09
CA ASN A 621 -1.19 42.08 -2.83
C ASN A 621 -0.24 42.27 -3.99
#